data_AF-A0A4D4J545-F1
#
_entry.id   AF-A0A4D4J545-F1
#
_cell.length_a   1.000
_cell.length_b   1.000
_cell.length_c   1.000
_cell.angle_alpha   90.00
_cell.angle_beta   90.00
_cell.angle_gamma   90.00
#
_symmetry.space_group_name_H-M   'P 1'
#
loop_
_entity.id
_entity.type
_entity.pdbx_description
1 polymer ?
#
loop_
_entity_poly.entity_id
_entity_poly.type
_entity_poly.pdbx_seq_one_letter_code
_entity_poly.pdbx_strand_id
1 'polypeptide(L)'
;MVGGLAALAGLALVVRTVRLFATEGSGTLAPWDPPRRMVVRGPYRYVRNPMISGVMAILLGETLALGSPALAVWFAAFVAVNAAYIPLMEEPGLTRRFGADYVAYRRAVPRWLPRLHPWQPE
;
A
#
# COMPACT_ATOMS: atom_id res chain seq x y z
N MET A 1 5.57 9.79 22.20
CA MET A 1 6.55 10.03 21.12
C MET A 1 6.51 8.96 20.03
N VAL A 2 6.52 7.66 20.37
CA VAL A 2 6.52 6.56 19.39
C VAL A 2 5.33 6.61 18.42
N GLY A 3 4.11 6.86 18.91
CA GLY A 3 2.92 6.97 18.05
C GLY A 3 3.00 8.11 17.01
N GLY A 4 3.49 9.28 17.41
CA GLY A 4 3.68 10.41 16.50
C GLY A 4 4.72 10.15 15.40
N LEU A 5 5.82 9.47 15.73
CA LEU A 5 6.83 9.08 14.74
C LEU A 5 6.29 8.06 13.73
N ALA A 6 5.52 7.08 14.19
CA ALA A 6 4.86 6.11 13.32
C ALA A 6 3.88 6.80 12.35
N ALA A 7 3.09 7.75 12.85
CA ALA A 7 2.15 8.50 12.03
C ALA A 7 2.84 9.38 10.98
N LEU A 8 3.92 10.09 11.35
CA LEU A 8 4.68 10.89 10.40
C LEU A 8 5.36 10.04 9.31
N ALA A 9 5.93 8.89 9.68
CA ALA A 9 6.51 7.96 8.73
C ALA A 9 5.44 7.39 7.77
N GLY A 10 4.26 7.04 8.29
CA GLY A 10 3.11 6.61 7.50
C GLY A 10 2.63 7.69 6.53
N LEU A 11 2.52 8.93 6.99
CA LEU A 11 2.15 10.08 6.16
C LEU A 11 3.16 10.32 5.04
N ALA A 12 4.46 10.30 5.35
CA ALA A 12 5.51 10.43 4.34
C ALA A 12 5.42 9.33 3.28
N LEU A 13 5.10 8.09 3.68
CA LEU A 13 4.91 6.98 2.76
C LEU A 13 3.68 7.19 1.85
N VAL A 14 2.54 7.62 2.41
CA VAL A 14 1.32 7.94 1.65
C VAL A 14 1.59 9.08 0.66
N VAL A 15 2.22 10.16 1.09
CA VAL A 15 2.57 11.29 0.20
C VAL A 15 3.48 10.82 -0.93
N ARG A 16 4.46 9.96 -0.63
CA ARG A 16 5.37 9.41 -1.65
C ARG A 16 4.65 8.51 -2.65
N THR A 17 3.73 7.64 -2.21
CA THR A 17 2.97 6.77 -3.13
C THR A 17 2.02 7.56 -4.01
N VAL A 18 1.31 8.55 -3.46
CA VAL A 18 0.44 9.44 -4.22
C VAL A 18 1.24 10.21 -5.28
N ARG A 19 2.39 10.79 -4.91
CA ARG A 19 3.26 11.51 -5.86
C ARG A 19 3.77 10.60 -6.98
N LEU A 20 4.15 9.37 -6.65
CA LEU A 20 4.61 8.39 -7.65
C LEU A 20 3.51 8.09 -8.66
N PHE A 21 2.27 7.87 -8.21
CA PHE A 21 1.15 7.62 -9.12
C PHE A 21 0.81 8.86 -9.96
N ALA A 22 0.81 10.04 -9.36
CA ALA A 22 0.54 11.30 -10.07
C ALA A 22 1.60 11.63 -11.14
N THR A 23 2.86 11.24 -10.92
CA THR A 23 3.98 11.56 -11.83
C THR A 23 4.29 10.46 -12.84
N GLU A 24 4.08 9.19 -12.50
CA GLU A 24 4.53 8.05 -13.31
C GLU A 24 3.40 7.10 -13.72
N GLY A 25 2.22 7.19 -13.11
CA GLY A 25 1.10 6.27 -13.34
C GLY A 25 0.34 6.46 -14.65
N SER A 26 0.46 7.64 -15.28
CA SER A 26 -0.39 8.05 -16.42
C SER A 26 -1.88 7.79 -16.11
N GLY A 27 -2.28 8.11 -14.87
CA GLY A 27 -3.56 7.81 -14.22
C GLY A 27 -3.43 8.00 -12.71
N THR A 28 -4.52 7.91 -11.97
CA THR A 28 -4.54 8.04 -10.49
C THR A 28 -4.82 6.70 -9.81
N LEU A 29 -4.75 6.66 -8.48
CA LEU A 29 -5.23 5.52 -7.69
C LEU A 29 -6.76 5.39 -7.71
N ALA A 30 -7.45 6.31 -8.38
CA ALA A 30 -8.89 6.31 -8.43
C ALA A 30 -9.41 5.22 -9.37
N PRO A 31 -10.49 4.51 -8.99
CA PRO A 31 -11.11 3.48 -9.82
C PRO A 31 -11.53 3.95 -11.22
N TRP A 32 -11.83 5.25 -11.37
CA TRP A 32 -12.30 5.87 -12.61
C TRP A 32 -11.17 6.33 -13.56
N ASP A 33 -9.91 6.38 -13.11
CA ASP A 33 -8.76 6.65 -13.98
C ASP A 33 -7.54 5.80 -13.58
N PRO A 34 -7.65 4.46 -13.72
CA PRO A 34 -6.67 3.58 -13.13
C PRO A 34 -5.39 3.53 -14.00
N PRO A 35 -4.20 3.26 -13.43
CA PRO A 35 -2.91 3.44 -14.11
C PRO A 35 -2.77 2.53 -15.33
N ARG A 36 -2.40 3.08 -16.50
CA ARG A 36 -2.30 2.30 -17.74
C ARG A 36 -1.03 1.46 -17.85
N ARG A 37 -0.04 1.70 -16.98
CA ARG A 37 1.21 0.95 -16.91
C ARG A 37 1.44 0.48 -15.49
N MET A 38 2.08 -0.67 -15.35
CA MET A 38 2.44 -1.22 -14.06
C MET A 38 3.59 -0.40 -13.45
N VAL A 39 3.30 0.38 -12.41
CA VAL A 39 4.30 1.24 -11.75
C VAL A 39 4.99 0.45 -10.64
N VAL A 40 6.15 -0.14 -10.95
CA VAL A 40 7.00 -0.81 -9.94
C VAL A 40 8.23 0.04 -9.60
N ARG A 41 7.96 1.18 -8.96
CA ARG A 41 8.99 2.15 -8.58
C ARG A 41 8.89 2.54 -7.11
N GLY A 42 10.02 2.96 -6.56
CA GLY A 42 10.14 3.37 -5.17
C GLY A 42 9.59 2.32 -4.19
N PRO A 43 8.65 2.68 -3.29
CA PRO A 43 8.11 1.76 -2.28
C PRO A 43 7.47 0.48 -2.84
N TYR A 44 6.93 0.53 -4.06
CA TYR A 44 6.29 -0.62 -4.72
C TYR A 44 7.29 -1.74 -5.04
N ARG A 45 8.61 -1.48 -5.00
CA ARG A 45 9.63 -2.54 -5.14
C ARG A 45 9.82 -3.38 -3.88
N TYR A 46 9.32 -2.90 -2.75
CA TYR A 46 9.51 -3.54 -1.44
C TYR A 46 8.25 -4.23 -0.96
N VAL A 47 7.08 -3.62 -1.17
CA VAL A 47 5.77 -4.15 -0.79
C VAL A 47 4.75 -3.79 -1.84
N ARG A 48 3.74 -4.63 -2.06
CA ARG A 48 2.74 -4.39 -3.11
C ARG A 48 1.79 -3.24 -2.81
N ASN A 49 1.46 -3.04 -1.55
CA ASN A 49 0.47 -2.03 -1.11
C ASN A 49 1.07 -1.02 -0.12
N PRO A 50 2.11 -0.25 -0.52
CA PRO A 50 2.80 0.67 0.38
C PRO A 50 1.90 1.79 0.90
N MET A 51 0.87 2.19 0.15
CA MET A 51 -0.12 3.15 0.62
C MET A 51 -0.90 2.61 1.82
N ILE A 52 -1.38 1.37 1.74
CA ILE A 52 -2.11 0.72 2.83
C ILE A 52 -1.21 0.56 4.06
N SER A 53 0.06 0.19 3.87
CA SER A 53 1.06 0.18 4.95
C SER A 53 1.22 1.56 5.60
N GLY A 54 1.22 2.64 4.82
CA GLY A 54 1.30 4.01 5.33
C GLY A 54 0.07 4.39 6.15
N VAL A 55 -1.14 4.10 5.68
CA VAL A 55 -2.38 4.34 6.42
C VAL A 55 -2.43 3.51 7.70
N MET A 56 -2.01 2.24 7.66
CA MET A 56 -1.91 1.40 8.85
C MET A 56 -0.95 2.00 9.89
N ALA A 57 0.20 2.55 9.47
CA ALA A 57 1.15 3.20 10.37
C ALA A 57 0.58 4.49 11.01
N ILE A 58 -0.23 5.26 10.26
CA ILE A 58 -0.95 6.43 10.77
C ILE A 58 -1.95 6.00 11.85
N LEU A 59 -2.86 5.09 11.52
CA LEU A 59 -3.91 4.63 12.45
C LEU A 59 -3.34 3.98 13.71
N LEU A 60 -2.27 3.20 13.56
CA LEU A 60 -1.55 2.62 14.70
C LEU A 60 -0.88 3.72 15.54
N GLY A 61 -0.25 4.69 14.88
CA GLY A 61 0.37 5.84 15.53
C GLY A 61 -0.63 6.66 16.36
N GLU A 62 -1.81 6.93 15.80
CA GLU A 62 -2.92 7.61 16.48
C GLU A 62 -3.45 6.80 17.66
N THR A 63 -3.67 5.48 17.46
CA THR A 63 -4.10 4.56 18.52
C THR A 63 -3.12 4.58 19.70
N LEU A 64 -1.82 4.51 19.42
CA LEU A 64 -0.78 4.53 20.45
C LEU A 64 -0.60 5.90 21.10
N ALA A 65 -0.79 7.00 20.36
CA ALA A 65 -0.63 8.35 20.88
C ALA A 65 -1.80 8.78 21.77
N LEU A 66 -3.03 8.36 21.41
CA LEU A 66 -4.26 8.75 22.09
C LEU A 66 -4.78 7.69 23.07
N GLY A 67 -4.28 6.44 22.98
CA GLY A 67 -4.69 5.33 23.85
C GLY A 67 -6.16 4.95 23.72
N SER A 68 -6.80 5.26 22.58
CA SER A 68 -8.25 5.13 22.41
C SER A 68 -8.65 3.73 21.91
N PRO A 69 -9.51 3.00 22.65
CA PRO A 69 -10.04 1.72 22.19
C PRO A 69 -10.85 1.83 20.89
N ALA A 70 -11.53 2.96 20.68
CA ALA A 70 -12.27 3.21 19.44
C ALA A 70 -11.34 3.27 18.22
N LEU A 71 -10.16 3.89 18.37
CA LEU A 71 -9.14 3.91 17.31
C LEU A 71 -8.52 2.53 17.10
N ALA A 72 -8.34 1.75 18.15
CA ALA A 72 -7.86 0.37 18.03
C ALA A 72 -8.87 -0.51 17.24
N VAL A 73 -10.17 -0.38 17.53
CA VAL A 73 -11.23 -1.07 16.77
C VAL A 73 -11.23 -0.61 15.32
N TRP A 74 -11.10 0.70 15.07
CA TRP A 74 -11.02 1.25 13.72
C TRP A 74 -9.81 0.72 12.95
N PHE A 75 -8.63 0.71 13.56
CA PHE A 75 -7.43 0.11 12.99
C PHE A 75 -7.65 -1.37 12.64
N ALA A 76 -8.21 -2.16 13.56
CA ALA A 76 -8.47 -3.58 13.33
C ALA A 76 -9.47 -3.80 12.18
N ALA A 77 -10.55 -3.00 12.13
CA ALA A 77 -11.52 -3.04 11.03
C ALA A 77 -10.88 -2.70 9.69
N PHE A 78 -10.05 -1.64 9.64
CA PHE A 78 -9.33 -1.24 8.43
C PHE A 78 -8.40 -2.36 7.94
N VAL A 79 -7.66 -3.01 8.85
CA VAL A 79 -6.79 -4.14 8.50
C VAL A 79 -7.61 -5.32 7.98
N ALA A 80 -8.70 -5.69 8.65
CA ALA A 80 -9.55 -6.82 8.26
C ALA A 80 -10.18 -6.61 6.87
N VAL A 81 -10.72 -5.42 6.61
CA VAL A 81 -11.31 -5.07 5.32
C VAL A 81 -10.27 -5.16 4.21
N ASN A 82 -9.08 -4.58 4.39
CA ASN A 82 -8.03 -4.63 3.38
C ASN A 82 -7.45 -6.04 3.22
N ALA A 83 -7.38 -6.83 4.29
CA ALA A 83 -6.93 -8.22 4.24
C ALA A 83 -7.85 -9.10 3.37
N ALA A 84 -9.15 -8.78 3.30
CA ALA A 84 -10.11 -9.43 2.43
C ALA A 84 -10.17 -8.79 1.02
N TYR A 85 -10.28 -7.46 0.95
CA TYR A 85 -10.50 -6.73 -0.31
C TYR A 85 -9.35 -6.92 -1.31
N ILE A 86 -8.10 -6.80 -0.86
CA ILE A 86 -6.92 -6.88 -1.74
C ILE A 86 -6.86 -8.22 -2.48
N PRO A 87 -6.84 -9.40 -1.81
CA PRO A 87 -6.78 -10.68 -2.52
C PRO A 87 -8.03 -11.00 -3.34
N LEU A 88 -9.21 -10.56 -2.91
CA LEU A 88 -10.48 -10.94 -3.54
C LEU A 88 -10.83 -10.07 -4.75
N MET A 89 -10.52 -8.77 -4.69
CA MET A 89 -10.97 -7.81 -5.69
C MET A 89 -9.80 -7.18 -6.43
N GLU A 90 -8.83 -6.63 -5.69
CA GLU A 90 -7.74 -5.86 -6.28
C GLU A 90 -6.77 -6.75 -7.09
N GLU A 91 -6.24 -7.81 -6.49
CA GLU A 91 -5.26 -8.68 -7.17
C GLU A 91 -5.81 -9.39 -8.41
N PRO A 92 -7.04 -9.93 -8.42
CA PRO A 92 -7.62 -10.49 -9.63
C PRO A 92 -7.85 -9.41 -10.70
N GLY A 93 -8.27 -8.20 -10.30
CA GLY A 93 -8.38 -7.05 -11.20
C GLY A 93 -7.05 -6.68 -11.86
N LEU A 94 -5.99 -6.57 -11.06
CA LEU A 94 -4.63 -6.30 -11.53
C LEU A 94 -4.09 -7.43 -12.42
N THR A 95 -4.37 -8.69 -12.07
CA THR A 95 -3.97 -9.84 -12.89
C THR A 95 -4.68 -9.84 -14.24
N ARG A 96 -5.98 -9.55 -14.28
CA ARG A 96 -6.74 -9.42 -15.55
C ARG A 96 -6.21 -8.28 -16.42
N ARG A 97 -5.75 -7.19 -15.81
CA ARG A 97 -5.31 -5.99 -16.53
C ARG A 97 -3.86 -6.08 -17.05
N PHE A 98 -2.95 -6.60 -16.24
CA PHE A 98 -1.51 -6.58 -16.51
C PHE A 98 -0.93 -7.98 -16.80
N GLY A 99 -1.73 -9.04 -16.69
CA GLY A 99 -1.35 -10.39 -17.12
C GLY A 99 -0.06 -10.90 -16.45
N ALA A 100 0.86 -11.41 -17.27
CA ALA A 100 2.08 -12.08 -16.84
C ALA A 100 3.00 -11.17 -16.01
N ASP A 101 3.09 -9.89 -16.33
CA ASP A 101 3.94 -8.92 -15.62
C ASP A 101 3.52 -8.81 -14.15
N TYR A 102 2.20 -8.73 -13.90
CA TYR A 102 1.69 -8.68 -12.54
C TYR A 102 1.85 -10.01 -11.81
N VAL A 103 1.73 -11.14 -12.50
CA VAL A 103 1.98 -12.46 -11.91
C VAL A 103 3.44 -12.58 -11.46
N ALA A 104 4.40 -12.17 -12.30
CA ALA A 104 5.82 -12.15 -11.95
C ALA A 104 6.10 -11.26 -10.75
N TYR A 105 5.60 -10.02 -10.77
CA TYR A 105 5.70 -9.09 -9.65
C TYR A 105 5.07 -9.62 -8.37
N ARG A 106 3.86 -10.20 -8.44
CA ARG A 106 3.15 -10.77 -7.29
C ARG A 106 3.93 -11.90 -6.63
N ARG A 107 4.65 -12.70 -7.41
CA ARG A 107 5.52 -13.77 -6.90
C ARG A 107 6.76 -13.21 -6.22
N ALA A 108 7.31 -12.12 -6.74
CA ALA A 108 8.55 -11.55 -6.23
C ALA A 108 8.33 -10.60 -5.03
N VAL A 109 7.23 -9.85 -5.01
CA VAL A 109 7.00 -8.80 -4.01
C VAL A 109 5.87 -9.23 -3.06
N PRO A 110 6.12 -9.28 -1.74
CA PRO A 110 5.12 -9.63 -0.74
C PRO A 110 4.00 -8.58 -0.60
N ARG A 111 2.85 -9.01 -0.08
CA ARG A 111 1.65 -8.16 0.06
C ARG A 111 1.77 -7.15 1.20
N TRP A 112 2.29 -7.58 2.35
CA TRP A 112 2.21 -6.85 3.63
C TRP A 112 3.59 -6.52 4.22
N LEU A 113 4.47 -7.52 4.31
CA LEU A 113 5.80 -7.36 4.90
C LEU A 113 6.76 -6.84 3.83
N PRO A 114 7.38 -5.66 4.01
CA PRO A 114 8.30 -5.14 3.01
C PRO A 114 9.55 -6.02 2.88
N ARG A 115 10.05 -6.17 1.65
CA ARG A 115 11.37 -6.75 1.38
C ARG A 115 12.46 -5.88 2.01
N LEU A 116 13.61 -6.47 2.29
CA LEU A 116 14.82 -5.73 2.66
C LEU A 116 15.51 -5.12 1.43
N HIS A 117 15.44 -5.83 0.29
CA HIS A 117 16.05 -5.40 -0.97
C HIS A 117 14.97 -5.15 -2.04
N PRO A 118 15.11 -4.07 -2.83
CA PRO A 118 14.13 -3.72 -3.85
C PRO A 118 14.11 -4.80 -4.92
N TRP A 119 12.91 -5.17 -5.36
CA TRP A 119 12.76 -5.95 -6.59
C TRP A 119 13.13 -5.09 -7.81
N GLN A 120 13.89 -5.67 -8.73
CA GLN A 120 14.18 -5.11 -10.03
C GLN A 120 13.58 -6.07 -11.07
N PRO A 121 12.68 -5.59 -11.95
CA PRO A 121 12.30 -6.38 -13.13
C PRO A 121 13.54 -6.55 -14.01
N GLU A 122 13.76 -7.77 -14.49
CA GLU A 122 14.77 -8.10 -15.51
C GLU A 122 14.47 -7.42 -16.85
#